data_AF-A0A535NQY7-F1
#
_entry.id   AF-A0A535NQY7-F1
#
_cell.length_a   1.000
_cell.length_b   1.000
_cell.length_c   1.000
_cell.angle_alpha   90.00
_cell.angle_beta   90.00
_cell.angle_gamma   90.00
#
_symmetry.space_group_name_H-M   'P 1'
#
loop_
_entity.id
_entity.type
_entity.pdbx_description
1 polymer ?
#
loop_
_entity_poly.entity_id
_entity_poly.type
_entity_poly.pdbx_seq_one_letter_code
_entity_poly.pdbx_strand_id
1 'polypeptide(L)'
;FWTSVASFFKTDHGVIFDLFNEPHEIGWDCWLNGCTTSDGTGTWQAAGMQTLLNAVRATGATNVVTLSANGWGGDIPQWINYRPRDPIGQIAAGWHVYYPETWWSEPSRWNAGVSPVLAAQVPIVATEFGEHDCAGGWMNQFLPWADQHGLSYTAWTWDTWPNCGNPVLITKYDGTPTGYGVSLRDHLRGLAGFKPLAIPATSGRSAGSAAQASRSPAAAPSGARRTAPTVAAIAHRRAGAVGPFPAAAPLLVTSPARAALIGMGSILLVAAPLGLAAGLWLLRRRRGRRRPAACW
;
A
#
# COMPACT_ATOMS: atom_id res chain seq x y z
N PHE A 1 17.34 18.60 -7.12
CA PHE A 1 16.31 17.83 -7.85
C PHE A 1 15.04 18.65 -8.07
N TRP A 2 14.23 18.94 -7.03
CA TRP A 2 12.90 19.55 -7.20
C TRP A 2 12.86 20.87 -7.96
N THR A 3 13.81 21.78 -7.74
CA THR A 3 13.90 23.02 -8.53
C THR A 3 14.01 22.76 -10.05
N SER A 4 14.75 21.73 -10.47
CA SER A 4 14.90 21.38 -11.88
C SER A 4 13.61 20.80 -12.46
N VAL A 5 13.00 19.83 -11.77
CA VAL A 5 11.76 19.18 -12.20
C VAL A 5 10.61 20.18 -12.25
N ALA A 6 10.44 20.98 -11.19
CA ALA A 6 9.41 22.00 -11.14
C ALA A 6 9.62 23.08 -12.20
N SER A 7 10.86 23.52 -12.45
CA SER A 7 11.13 24.50 -13.52
C SER A 7 10.70 24.01 -14.91
N PHE A 8 10.82 22.70 -15.16
CA PHE A 8 10.42 22.08 -16.42
C PHE A 8 8.90 21.91 -16.52
N PHE A 9 8.24 21.38 -15.49
CA PHE A 9 6.82 21.02 -15.53
C PHE A 9 5.86 22.09 -15.00
N LYS A 10 6.33 23.27 -14.59
CA LYS A 10 5.50 24.31 -13.94
C LYS A 10 4.28 24.80 -14.72
N THR A 11 4.25 24.60 -16.04
CA THR A 11 3.11 24.97 -16.91
C THR A 11 2.24 23.78 -17.28
N ASP A 12 2.59 22.57 -16.88
CA ASP A 12 1.80 21.35 -17.13
C ASP A 12 0.99 20.99 -15.89
N HIS A 13 -0.28 21.39 -15.87
CA HIS A 13 -1.19 21.11 -14.75
C HIS A 13 -1.71 19.67 -14.73
N GLY A 14 -1.32 18.82 -15.69
CA GLY A 14 -1.50 17.38 -15.61
C GLY A 14 -0.49 16.70 -14.67
N VAL A 15 0.54 17.42 -14.21
CA VAL A 15 1.59 16.88 -13.35
C VAL A 15 1.37 17.26 -11.89
N ILE A 16 1.41 16.25 -11.01
CA ILE A 16 1.44 16.38 -9.56
C ILE A 16 2.85 16.04 -9.08
N PHE A 17 3.39 16.80 -8.12
CA PHE A 17 4.71 16.52 -7.55
C PHE A 17 4.58 15.83 -6.19
N ASP A 18 5.04 14.58 -6.09
CA ASP A 18 5.15 13.88 -4.82
C ASP A 18 6.55 14.03 -4.21
N LEU A 19 6.67 14.87 -3.18
CA LEU A 19 7.98 15.44 -2.82
C LEU A 19 8.92 14.49 -2.11
N PHE A 20 8.37 13.48 -1.44
CA PHE A 20 9.13 12.42 -0.79
C PHE A 20 8.19 11.26 -0.43
N ASN A 21 8.57 10.05 -0.86
CA ASN A 21 7.71 8.86 -0.84
C ASN A 21 7.34 8.41 0.58
N GLU A 22 8.34 8.07 1.39
CA GLU A 22 8.13 7.38 2.68
C GLU A 22 9.06 7.94 3.76
N PRO A 23 8.70 9.05 4.41
CA PRO A 23 9.41 9.53 5.58
C PRO A 23 9.18 8.56 6.75
N HIS A 24 10.28 8.14 7.38
CA HIS A 24 10.27 7.08 8.38
C HIS A 24 11.43 7.23 9.39
N GLU A 25 11.25 6.65 10.59
CA GLU A 25 12.18 6.71 11.74
C GLU A 25 12.64 8.13 12.15
N ILE A 26 11.85 9.16 11.80
CA ILE A 26 12.08 10.55 12.21
C ILE A 26 10.85 11.09 12.95
N GLY A 27 11.05 12.06 13.83
CA GLY A 27 9.93 12.79 14.45
C GLY A 27 9.25 13.71 13.43
N TRP A 28 7.97 14.02 13.66
CA TRP A 28 7.19 14.90 12.80
C TRP A 28 7.78 16.32 12.67
N ASP A 29 8.36 16.86 13.74
CA ASP A 29 9.07 18.14 13.68
C ASP A 29 10.27 18.11 12.72
N CYS A 30 11.02 16.99 12.71
CA CYS A 30 12.10 16.78 11.75
C CYS A 30 11.53 16.62 10.34
N TRP A 31 10.41 15.91 10.18
CA TRP A 31 9.81 15.76 8.85
C TRP A 31 9.34 17.11 8.29
N LEU A 32 8.70 17.96 9.09
CA LEU A 32 8.27 19.29 8.66
C LEU A 32 9.46 20.21 8.34
N ASN A 33 10.39 20.35 9.28
CA ASN A 33 11.40 21.41 9.26
C ASN A 33 12.75 20.97 8.69
N GLY A 34 12.98 19.66 8.59
CA GLY A 34 14.31 19.09 8.45
C GLY A 34 15.01 18.99 9.81
N CYS A 35 16.04 18.15 9.89
CA CYS A 35 16.89 18.04 11.07
C CYS A 35 18.22 17.38 10.73
N THR A 36 19.19 17.49 11.63
CA THR A 36 20.35 16.61 11.62
C THR A 36 19.91 15.23 12.07
N THR A 37 20.12 14.23 11.23
CA THR A 37 19.81 12.82 11.51
C THR A 37 21.00 11.93 11.15
N SER A 38 20.95 10.67 11.55
CA SER A 38 22.01 9.70 11.31
C SER A 38 21.48 8.28 11.17
N ASP A 39 22.16 7.48 10.36
CA ASP A 39 21.96 6.03 10.30
C ASP A 39 23.32 5.29 10.23
N GLY A 40 23.28 4.02 9.81
CA GLY A 40 24.51 3.21 9.64
C GLY A 40 25.47 3.69 8.54
N THR A 41 25.13 4.74 7.79
CA THR A 41 25.93 5.33 6.71
C THR A 41 26.54 6.68 7.10
N GLY A 42 26.10 7.32 8.19
CA GLY A 42 26.68 8.56 8.69
C GLY A 42 25.67 9.51 9.32
N THR A 43 26.06 10.76 9.47
CA THR A 43 25.22 11.86 9.98
C THR A 43 25.11 12.94 8.91
N TRP A 44 23.91 13.45 8.66
CA TRP A 44 23.67 14.50 7.65
C TRP A 44 22.49 15.39 8.03
N GLN A 45 22.42 16.55 7.38
CA GLN A 45 21.25 17.43 7.45
C GLN A 45 20.20 16.94 6.46
N ALA A 46 19.06 16.48 6.95
CA ALA A 46 17.91 16.11 6.14
C ALA A 46 17.07 17.35 5.80
N ALA A 47 16.54 17.39 4.57
CA ALA A 47 15.52 18.35 4.18
C ALA A 47 14.14 17.88 4.65
N GLY A 48 13.35 18.79 5.21
CA GLY A 48 11.94 18.53 5.54
C GLY A 48 10.97 19.01 4.46
N MET A 49 9.69 18.73 4.69
CA MET A 49 8.57 19.08 3.83
C MET A 49 8.60 20.55 3.38
N GLN A 50 8.81 21.49 4.31
CA GLN A 50 8.80 22.91 3.98
C GLN A 50 9.94 23.28 3.02
N THR A 51 11.12 22.68 3.19
CA THR A 51 12.26 22.92 2.30
C THR A 51 11.98 22.41 0.89
N LEU A 52 11.40 21.21 0.77
CA LEU A 52 11.05 20.61 -0.52
C LEU A 52 9.96 21.45 -1.23
N LEU A 53 8.92 21.85 -0.51
CA LEU A 53 7.85 22.71 -1.03
C LEU A 53 8.38 24.06 -1.50
N ASN A 54 9.24 24.70 -0.70
CA ASN A 54 9.87 25.97 -1.06
C ASN A 54 10.69 25.84 -2.35
N ALA A 55 11.42 24.73 -2.54
CA ALA A 55 12.19 24.49 -3.75
C ALA A 55 11.31 24.40 -5.01
N VAL A 56 10.09 23.87 -4.89
CA VAL A 56 9.08 23.86 -5.97
C VAL A 56 8.52 25.26 -6.19
N ARG A 57 7.99 25.90 -5.13
CA ARG A 57 7.31 27.20 -5.24
C ARG A 57 8.24 28.33 -5.69
N ALA A 58 9.53 28.28 -5.35
CA ALA A 58 10.53 29.25 -5.81
C ALA A 58 10.70 29.28 -7.34
N THR A 59 10.26 28.25 -8.07
CA THR A 59 10.28 28.23 -9.54
C THR A 59 9.09 28.93 -10.19
N GLY A 60 8.08 29.31 -9.39
CA GLY A 60 6.78 29.78 -9.84
C GLY A 60 5.77 28.66 -10.16
N ALA A 61 6.10 27.39 -9.87
CA ALA A 61 5.19 26.27 -10.11
C ALA A 61 3.93 26.34 -9.24
N THR A 62 2.77 26.24 -9.89
CA THR A 62 1.44 26.22 -9.26
C THR A 62 0.78 24.84 -9.28
N ASN A 63 1.53 23.81 -9.69
CA ASN A 63 1.13 22.40 -9.62
C ASN A 63 0.69 22.00 -8.21
N VAL A 64 -0.22 21.03 -8.15
CA VAL A 64 -0.53 20.32 -6.91
C VAL A 64 0.71 19.56 -6.46
N VAL A 65 0.92 19.55 -5.15
CA VAL A 65 2.02 18.88 -4.48
C VAL A 65 1.46 17.90 -3.47
N THR A 66 1.92 16.65 -3.48
CA THR A 66 1.70 15.69 -2.39
C THR A 66 2.93 15.63 -1.49
N LEU A 67 2.67 15.49 -0.20
CA LEU A 67 3.68 15.28 0.83
C LEU A 67 3.18 14.15 1.71
N SER A 68 3.91 13.04 1.70
CA SER A 68 3.51 11.83 2.41
C SER A 68 3.49 12.03 3.94
N ALA A 69 2.55 11.35 4.60
CA ALA A 69 2.54 11.22 6.04
C ALA A 69 3.78 10.52 6.57
N ASN A 70 4.11 10.75 7.84
CA ASN A 70 5.23 10.07 8.47
C ASN A 70 4.89 8.60 8.75
N GLY A 71 5.91 7.83 9.11
CA GLY A 71 5.77 6.40 9.36
C GLY A 71 5.45 5.65 8.07
N TRP A 72 6.32 5.79 7.07
CA TRP A 72 6.18 5.16 5.75
C TRP A 72 4.90 5.57 5.04
N GLY A 73 4.49 6.83 5.17
CA GLY A 73 3.21 7.30 4.62
C GLY A 73 1.97 6.90 5.42
N GLY A 74 2.12 6.17 6.54
CA GLY A 74 0.99 5.55 7.22
C GLY A 74 0.22 6.44 8.20
N ASP A 75 0.87 7.39 8.87
CA ASP A 75 0.29 8.16 10.00
C ASP A 75 -0.55 9.37 9.54
N ILE A 76 -1.57 9.11 8.71
CA ILE A 76 -2.39 10.16 8.09
C ILE A 76 -3.10 11.13 9.04
N PRO A 77 -3.62 10.74 10.23
CA PRO A 77 -4.31 11.69 11.11
C PRO A 77 -3.38 12.77 11.65
N GLN A 78 -2.09 12.46 11.85
CA GLN A 78 -1.11 13.42 12.38
C GLN A 78 -0.61 14.40 11.34
N TRP A 79 -0.74 14.08 10.04
CA TRP A 79 -0.26 14.93 8.96
C TRP A 79 -0.77 16.36 9.06
N ILE A 80 -2.04 16.56 9.45
CA ILE A 80 -2.63 17.90 9.52
C ILE A 80 -1.95 18.81 10.55
N ASN A 81 -1.41 18.24 11.63
CA ASN A 81 -0.70 18.99 12.68
C ASN A 81 0.68 19.46 12.23
N TYR A 82 1.21 18.88 11.15
CA TYR A 82 2.54 19.14 10.62
C TYR A 82 2.53 19.50 9.13
N ARG A 83 1.38 19.92 8.60
CA ARG A 83 1.25 20.39 7.21
C ARG A 83 2.16 21.60 6.99
N PRO A 84 3.02 21.62 5.96
CA PRO A 84 3.80 22.82 5.64
C PRO A 84 2.91 23.92 5.09
N ARG A 85 3.40 25.16 5.20
CA ARG A 85 2.69 26.33 4.70
C ARG A 85 2.92 26.48 3.21
N ASP A 86 1.85 26.35 2.43
CA ASP A 86 1.82 26.70 1.01
C ASP A 86 1.08 28.03 0.79
N PRO A 87 1.76 29.10 0.34
CA PRO A 87 1.11 30.39 0.11
C PRO A 87 0.01 30.36 -0.94
N ILE A 88 -0.01 29.34 -1.82
CA ILE A 88 -1.03 29.19 -2.87
C ILE A 88 -2.05 28.06 -2.57
N GLY A 89 -1.91 27.36 -1.45
CA GLY A 89 -2.90 26.36 -1.01
C GLY A 89 -3.02 25.11 -1.88
N GLN A 90 -2.00 24.74 -2.66
CA GLN A 90 -2.03 23.63 -3.63
C GLN A 90 -1.33 22.37 -3.07
N ILE A 91 -1.60 22.02 -1.81
CA ILE A 91 -1.09 20.79 -1.16
C ILE A 91 -2.24 19.78 -1.02
N ALA A 92 -1.94 18.51 -1.32
CA ALA A 92 -2.69 17.36 -0.84
C ALA A 92 -1.83 16.51 0.13
N ALA A 93 -2.48 15.85 1.09
CA ALA A 93 -1.82 14.92 2.00
C ALA A 93 -1.59 13.57 1.29
N GLY A 94 -0.35 13.08 1.30
CA GLY A 94 -0.02 11.73 0.81
C GLY A 94 -0.25 10.68 1.88
N TRP A 95 -0.91 9.58 1.53
CA TRP A 95 -1.18 8.45 2.42
C TRP A 95 -0.76 7.13 1.78
N HIS A 96 -0.02 6.32 2.52
CA HIS A 96 0.33 4.96 2.11
C HIS A 96 -0.42 3.97 2.99
N VAL A 97 -1.27 3.14 2.39
CA VAL A 97 -2.15 2.22 3.11
C VAL A 97 -2.12 0.82 2.54
N TYR A 98 -1.45 -0.07 3.27
CA TYR A 98 -1.28 -1.47 2.92
C TYR A 98 -1.99 -2.36 3.92
N TYR A 99 -2.78 -3.32 3.43
CA TYR A 99 -3.45 -4.29 4.26
C TYR A 99 -2.68 -5.61 4.33
N PRO A 100 -2.45 -6.16 5.54
CA PRO A 100 -2.89 -5.68 6.88
C PRO A 100 -1.85 -4.83 7.64
N GLU A 101 -0.76 -4.40 7.01
CA GLU A 101 0.43 -3.84 7.67
C GLU A 101 0.19 -2.45 8.27
N THR A 102 -0.47 -1.56 7.51
CA THR A 102 -0.74 -0.20 7.97
C THR A 102 -1.83 -0.25 9.03
N TRP A 103 -1.61 0.39 10.18
CA TRP A 103 -2.60 0.44 11.27
C TRP A 103 -3.99 0.94 10.83
N TRP A 104 -4.00 1.87 9.88
CA TRP A 104 -5.19 2.47 9.26
C TRP A 104 -5.71 1.67 8.06
N SER A 105 -5.21 0.48 7.75
CA SER A 105 -5.73 -0.34 6.64
C SER A 105 -7.02 -1.10 6.97
N GLU A 106 -7.33 -1.27 8.26
CA GLU A 106 -8.55 -1.93 8.71
C GLU A 106 -9.80 -1.09 8.40
N PRO A 107 -10.83 -1.63 7.70
CA PRO A 107 -12.02 -0.87 7.31
C PRO A 107 -12.70 -0.09 8.43
N SER A 108 -12.72 -0.64 9.64
CA SER A 108 -13.32 0.00 10.82
C SER A 108 -12.60 1.29 11.27
N ARG A 109 -11.40 1.58 10.75
CA ARG A 109 -10.55 2.70 11.18
C ARG A 109 -10.42 3.81 10.14
N TRP A 110 -10.81 3.57 8.89
CA TRP A 110 -10.58 4.52 7.80
C TRP A 110 -11.15 5.91 8.07
N ASN A 111 -12.42 6.00 8.49
CA ASN A 111 -13.08 7.28 8.79
C ASN A 111 -12.35 8.06 9.89
N ALA A 112 -11.96 7.37 10.97
CA ALA A 112 -11.20 8.00 12.05
C ALA A 112 -9.82 8.44 11.55
N GLY A 113 -9.20 7.66 10.65
CA GLY A 113 -7.92 7.96 10.04
C GLY A 113 -7.91 9.28 9.25
N VAL A 114 -8.85 9.42 8.33
CA VAL A 114 -8.86 10.54 7.37
C VAL A 114 -9.62 11.78 7.85
N SER A 115 -10.52 11.64 8.83
CA SER A 115 -11.40 12.74 9.25
C SER A 115 -10.66 14.01 9.70
N PRO A 116 -9.49 13.97 10.38
CA PRO A 116 -8.80 15.21 10.76
C PRO A 116 -8.33 16.03 9.56
N VAL A 117 -7.86 15.36 8.50
CA VAL A 117 -7.36 16.01 7.29
C VAL A 117 -8.52 16.51 6.42
N LEU A 118 -9.57 15.70 6.26
CA LEU A 118 -10.76 16.09 5.48
C LEU A 118 -11.56 17.21 6.16
N ALA A 119 -11.65 17.23 7.49
CA ALA A 119 -12.30 18.32 8.24
C ALA A 119 -11.60 19.67 8.04
N ALA A 120 -10.29 19.65 7.79
CA ALA A 120 -9.50 20.84 7.43
C ALA A 120 -9.55 21.17 5.92
N GLN A 121 -10.40 20.48 5.16
CA GLN A 121 -10.59 20.64 3.71
C GLN A 121 -9.29 20.47 2.90
N VAL A 122 -8.40 19.60 3.38
CA VAL A 122 -7.20 19.23 2.62
C VAL A 122 -7.48 17.95 1.83
N PRO A 123 -7.26 17.93 0.50
CA PRO A 123 -7.38 16.71 -0.28
C PRO A 123 -6.41 15.65 0.20
N ILE A 124 -6.83 14.38 0.16
CA ILE A 124 -5.98 13.23 0.45
C ILE A 124 -5.77 12.45 -0.85
N VAL A 125 -4.52 12.11 -1.12
CA VAL A 125 -4.15 11.17 -2.17
C VAL A 125 -3.52 9.95 -1.50
N ALA A 126 -4.14 8.78 -1.63
CA ALA A 126 -3.48 7.53 -1.29
C ALA A 126 -2.44 7.22 -2.37
N THR A 127 -1.26 7.83 -2.24
CA THR A 127 -0.16 7.78 -3.22
C THR A 127 0.42 6.37 -3.33
N GLU A 128 0.20 5.53 -2.33
CA GLU A 128 0.34 4.09 -2.42
C GLU A 128 -0.78 3.38 -1.65
N PHE A 129 -1.31 2.30 -2.22
CA PHE A 129 -2.20 1.40 -1.48
C PHE A 129 -2.17 -0.01 -2.08
N GLY A 130 -2.44 -1.03 -1.27
CA GLY A 130 -2.47 -2.41 -1.76
C GLY A 130 -2.78 -3.49 -0.71
N GLU A 131 -2.93 -4.72 -1.18
CA GLU A 131 -3.07 -5.94 -0.36
C GLU A 131 -2.06 -7.01 -0.80
N HIS A 132 -1.52 -7.77 0.16
CA HIS A 132 -0.37 -8.68 -0.06
C HIS A 132 -0.73 -10.14 -0.37
N ASP A 133 -1.96 -10.42 -0.81
CA ASP A 133 -2.43 -11.77 -1.13
C ASP A 133 -2.75 -11.99 -2.62
N CYS A 134 -2.52 -10.98 -3.47
CA CYS A 134 -2.93 -10.91 -4.88
C CYS A 134 -4.43 -11.14 -5.12
N ALA A 135 -5.27 -11.19 -4.08
CA ALA A 135 -6.71 -11.21 -4.20
C ALA A 135 -7.21 -9.79 -4.46
N GLY A 136 -8.51 -9.58 -4.32
CA GLY A 136 -9.14 -8.27 -4.53
C GLY A 136 -10.05 -7.86 -3.37
N GLY A 137 -9.99 -8.60 -2.26
CA GLY A 137 -11.02 -8.55 -1.22
C GLY A 137 -10.98 -7.24 -0.44
N TRP A 138 -9.78 -6.77 -0.12
CA TRP A 138 -9.59 -5.48 0.52
C TRP A 138 -9.87 -4.33 -0.46
N MET A 139 -9.43 -4.46 -1.72
CA MET A 139 -9.68 -3.46 -2.77
C MET A 139 -11.17 -3.19 -3.01
N ASN A 140 -11.98 -4.25 -3.03
CA ASN A 140 -13.44 -4.15 -3.22
C ASN A 140 -14.15 -3.38 -2.09
N GLN A 141 -13.50 -3.20 -0.94
CA GLN A 141 -14.00 -2.39 0.17
C GLN A 141 -13.38 -0.99 0.17
N PHE A 142 -12.07 -0.91 -0.01
CA PHE A 142 -11.31 0.34 0.08
C PHE A 142 -11.68 1.32 -1.03
N LEU A 143 -11.76 0.87 -2.28
CA LEU A 143 -11.96 1.76 -3.43
C LEU A 143 -13.33 2.47 -3.41
N PRO A 144 -14.47 1.77 -3.22
CA PRO A 144 -15.76 2.46 -3.09
C PRO A 144 -15.83 3.39 -1.87
N TRP A 145 -15.18 3.01 -0.77
CA TRP A 145 -15.11 3.86 0.42
C TRP A 145 -14.28 5.13 0.14
N ALA A 146 -13.15 5.01 -0.53
CA ALA A 146 -12.28 6.12 -0.91
C ALA A 146 -13.02 7.11 -1.82
N ASP A 147 -13.76 6.61 -2.82
CA ASP A 147 -14.58 7.46 -3.70
C ASP A 147 -15.66 8.22 -2.93
N GLN A 148 -16.37 7.55 -2.00
CA GLN A 148 -17.40 8.17 -1.16
C GLN A 148 -16.85 9.31 -0.28
N HIS A 149 -15.57 9.27 0.05
CA HIS A 149 -14.88 10.29 0.85
C HIS A 149 -14.06 11.27 0.00
N GLY A 150 -14.12 11.16 -1.34
CA GLY A 150 -13.44 12.06 -2.27
C GLY A 150 -11.91 11.90 -2.29
N LEU A 151 -11.39 10.74 -1.93
CA LEU A 151 -9.96 10.45 -1.99
C LEU A 151 -9.54 10.18 -3.44
N SER A 152 -8.34 10.63 -3.80
CA SER A 152 -7.63 10.15 -4.99
C SER A 152 -6.66 9.04 -4.60
N TYR A 153 -6.25 8.19 -5.54
CA TYR A 153 -5.41 7.04 -5.21
C TYR A 153 -4.58 6.53 -6.39
N THR A 154 -3.41 5.97 -6.10
CA THR A 154 -2.51 5.31 -7.05
C THR A 154 -2.06 3.96 -6.50
N ALA A 155 -2.48 2.89 -7.17
CA ALA A 155 -2.29 1.53 -6.69
C ALA A 155 -0.84 1.07 -6.86
N TRP A 156 -0.33 0.37 -5.85
CA TRP A 156 0.97 -0.27 -5.91
C TRP A 156 0.83 -1.75 -6.25
N THR A 157 1.38 -2.29 -7.34
CA THR A 157 2.18 -1.61 -8.36
C THR A 157 2.03 -2.27 -9.73
N TRP A 158 2.34 -1.52 -10.79
CA TRP A 158 2.41 -2.03 -12.15
C TRP A 158 3.78 -2.68 -12.42
N ASP A 159 4.02 -3.85 -11.85
CA ASP A 159 5.24 -4.65 -12.05
C ASP A 159 4.89 -6.15 -12.10
N THR A 160 5.82 -6.99 -12.57
CA THR A 160 5.71 -8.44 -12.71
C THR A 160 6.56 -9.20 -11.68
N TRP A 161 6.89 -8.59 -10.53
CA TRP A 161 7.64 -9.26 -9.48
C TRP A 161 6.97 -10.58 -9.07
N PRO A 162 7.76 -11.64 -8.83
CA PRO A 162 7.19 -12.91 -8.44
C PRO A 162 6.61 -12.81 -7.02
N ASN A 163 5.59 -13.63 -6.74
CA ASN A 163 4.89 -13.78 -5.46
C ASN A 163 4.07 -12.55 -5.00
N CYS A 164 3.06 -12.81 -4.17
CA CYS A 164 2.12 -11.80 -3.67
C CYS A 164 2.61 -11.02 -2.46
N GLY A 165 3.78 -11.40 -1.90
CA GLY A 165 4.35 -10.71 -0.75
C GLY A 165 4.70 -9.25 -1.03
N ASN A 166 4.89 -8.90 -2.31
CA ASN A 166 4.82 -7.52 -2.79
C ASN A 166 3.52 -7.35 -3.59
N PRO A 167 2.71 -6.32 -3.34
CA PRO A 167 1.44 -6.14 -4.04
C PRO A 167 1.74 -5.75 -5.50
N VAL A 168 1.28 -6.57 -6.44
CA VAL A 168 1.51 -6.38 -7.89
C VAL A 168 0.19 -6.51 -8.65
N LEU A 169 -0.09 -5.57 -9.54
CA LEU A 169 -1.30 -5.50 -10.36
C LEU A 169 -1.27 -6.49 -11.52
N ILE A 170 -0.09 -6.86 -12.00
CA ILE A 170 0.11 -7.68 -13.19
C ILE A 170 1.10 -8.82 -12.93
N THR A 171 1.00 -9.87 -13.74
CA THR A 171 1.95 -10.98 -13.76
C THR A 171 2.86 -10.93 -14.98
N LYS A 172 2.51 -10.12 -15.99
CA LYS A 172 3.24 -9.91 -17.24
C LYS A 172 2.99 -8.49 -17.77
N TYR A 173 3.98 -7.89 -18.44
CA TYR A 173 3.85 -6.57 -19.07
C TYR A 173 2.93 -6.53 -20.30
N ASP A 174 2.35 -7.68 -20.70
CA ASP A 174 1.21 -7.71 -21.62
C ASP A 174 -0.12 -7.28 -20.97
N GLY A 175 -0.09 -6.96 -19.66
CA GLY A 175 -1.24 -6.53 -18.89
C GLY A 175 -2.03 -7.67 -18.24
N THR A 176 -1.53 -8.91 -18.25
CA THR A 176 -2.15 -10.04 -17.55
C THR A 176 -2.28 -9.72 -16.05
N PRO A 177 -3.51 -9.53 -15.51
CA PRO A 177 -3.69 -9.00 -14.16
C PRO A 177 -3.58 -10.10 -13.09
N THR A 178 -3.27 -9.69 -11.86
CA THR A 178 -3.57 -10.45 -10.64
C THR A 178 -5.03 -10.26 -10.22
N GLY A 179 -5.52 -10.93 -9.17
CA GLY A 179 -6.83 -10.61 -8.58
C GLY A 179 -6.90 -9.15 -8.11
N TYR A 180 -5.80 -8.67 -7.54
CA TYR A 180 -5.61 -7.29 -7.11
C TYR A 180 -5.74 -6.30 -8.29
N GLY A 181 -5.07 -6.62 -9.40
CA GLY A 181 -5.21 -5.86 -10.64
C GLY A 181 -6.60 -5.90 -11.27
N VAL A 182 -7.30 -7.05 -11.18
CA VAL A 182 -8.68 -7.17 -11.65
C VAL A 182 -9.60 -6.24 -10.86
N SER A 183 -9.54 -6.26 -9.53
CA SER A 183 -10.37 -5.40 -8.68
C SER A 183 -10.15 -3.92 -8.97
N LEU A 184 -8.89 -3.46 -9.07
CA LEU A 184 -8.61 -2.07 -9.42
C LEU A 184 -9.16 -1.71 -10.81
N ARG A 185 -8.84 -2.53 -11.83
CA ARG A 185 -9.25 -2.28 -13.22
C ARG A 185 -10.76 -2.17 -13.35
N ASP A 186 -11.49 -3.10 -12.74
CA ASP A 186 -12.93 -3.17 -12.86
C ASP A 186 -13.61 -2.02 -12.10
N HIS A 187 -13.08 -1.64 -10.93
CA HIS A 187 -13.50 -0.44 -10.21
C HIS A 187 -13.31 0.83 -11.05
N LEU A 188 -12.11 1.07 -11.59
CA LEU A 188 -11.81 2.25 -12.40
C LEU A 188 -12.68 2.33 -13.67
N ARG A 189 -13.00 1.19 -14.29
CA ARG A 189 -13.92 1.13 -15.44
C ARG A 189 -15.36 1.45 -15.07
N GLY A 190 -15.75 1.22 -13.82
CA GLY A 190 -17.07 1.54 -13.28
C GLY A 190 -17.26 3.01 -12.92
N LEU A 191 -16.18 3.80 -12.81
CA LEU A 191 -16.26 5.21 -12.46
C LEU A 191 -16.92 6.04 -13.58
N ALA A 192 -17.79 6.97 -13.16
CA ALA A 192 -18.40 7.93 -14.08
C ALA A 192 -17.34 8.77 -14.79
N GLY A 193 -17.43 8.86 -16.12
CA GLY A 193 -16.46 9.61 -16.93
C GLY A 193 -15.21 8.82 -17.32
N PHE A 194 -15.10 7.54 -16.98
CA PHE A 194 -14.05 6.67 -17.54
C PHE A 194 -14.16 6.65 -19.07
N LYS A 195 -13.10 7.11 -19.73
CA LYS A 195 -12.94 7.05 -21.18
C LYS A 195 -11.78 6.10 -21.46
N PRO A 196 -12.03 4.88 -21.98
CA PRO A 196 -10.94 4.01 -22.36
C PRO A 196 -10.09 4.73 -23.41
N LEU A 197 -8.77 4.71 -23.24
CA LEU A 197 -7.86 5.11 -24.30
C LEU A 197 -8.15 4.19 -25.49
N ALA A 198 -8.45 4.78 -26.65
CA ALA A 198 -8.62 4.01 -27.87
C ALA A 198 -7.28 3.34 -28.18
N ILE A 199 -7.17 2.03 -27.95
CA ILE A 199 -6.05 1.26 -28.46
C ILE A 199 -6.21 1.27 -29.99
N PRO A 200 -5.24 1.77 -30.78
CA PRO A 200 -5.30 1.64 -32.21
C PRO A 200 -5.46 0.15 -32.53
N ALA A 201 -6.56 -0.22 -33.19
CA ALA A 201 -6.73 -1.58 -33.66
C ALA A 201 -5.50 -1.90 -34.52
N THR A 202 -4.68 -2.86 -34.08
CA THR A 202 -3.64 -3.42 -34.93
C THR A 202 -4.37 -4.02 -36.13
N SER A 203 -4.36 -3.30 -37.25
CA SER A 203 -4.85 -3.79 -38.54
C SER A 203 -3.88 -4.88 -39.01
N GLY A 204 -4.02 -6.08 -38.45
CA GLY A 204 -3.20 -7.25 -38.74
C GLY A 204 -4.04 -8.32 -39.41
N ARG A 205 -4.24 -8.14 -40.72
CA ARG A 205 -4.63 -9.11 -41.78
C ARG A 205 -5.58 -10.25 -41.40
N SER A 206 -6.75 -10.25 -42.04
CA SER A 206 -7.57 -11.46 -42.20
C SER A 206 -6.67 -12.61 -42.66
N ALA A 207 -6.64 -13.70 -41.88
CA ALA A 207 -6.13 -14.97 -42.36
C ALA A 207 -6.95 -15.35 -43.60
N GLY A 208 -6.34 -15.21 -44.77
CA GLY A 208 -6.87 -15.76 -46.01
C GLY A 208 -7.03 -17.27 -45.82
N SER A 209 -8.17 -17.78 -46.25
CA SER A 209 -8.48 -19.21 -46.37
C SER A 209 -7.31 -19.95 -47.00
N ALA A 210 -6.62 -20.77 -46.21
CA ALA A 210 -5.70 -21.78 -46.71
C ALA A 210 -6.35 -23.14 -46.45
N ALA A 211 -6.75 -23.77 -47.56
CA ALA A 211 -7.40 -25.07 -47.62
C ALA A 211 -6.59 -26.18 -46.93
N GLN A 212 -7.33 -27.14 -46.37
CA GLN A 212 -6.84 -28.40 -45.81
C GLN A 212 -5.93 -29.15 -46.80
N ALA A 213 -4.80 -29.63 -46.28
CA ALA A 213 -4.12 -30.80 -46.82
C ALA A 213 -4.00 -31.85 -45.71
N SER A 214 -4.79 -32.90 -45.83
CA SER A 214 -4.78 -34.11 -45.02
C SER A 214 -3.46 -34.86 -45.15
N ARG A 215 -2.90 -35.36 -44.05
CA ARG A 215 -2.09 -36.60 -43.98
C ARG A 215 -1.99 -37.09 -42.52
N SER A 216 -2.59 -38.24 -42.24
CA SER A 216 -2.29 -39.07 -41.04
C SER A 216 -0.94 -39.77 -41.21
N PRO A 217 -0.28 -40.18 -40.11
CA PRO A 217 -0.26 -41.63 -39.88
C PRO A 217 -0.31 -42.11 -38.41
N ALA A 218 -0.98 -43.26 -38.28
CA ALA A 218 -0.67 -44.46 -37.48
C ALA A 218 -0.69 -44.43 -35.94
N ALA A 219 -1.33 -45.48 -35.41
CA ALA A 219 -1.60 -45.77 -34.01
C ALA A 219 -0.78 -46.95 -33.47
N ALA A 220 -0.67 -46.98 -32.13
CA ALA A 220 -0.55 -48.14 -31.21
C ALA A 220 0.85 -48.82 -31.04
N PRO A 221 1.15 -49.46 -29.88
CA PRO A 221 0.19 -50.04 -28.94
C PRO A 221 0.39 -49.84 -27.42
N SER A 222 -0.68 -50.24 -26.74
CA SER A 222 -0.96 -50.32 -25.31
C SER A 222 -0.10 -51.33 -24.54
N GLY A 223 0.15 -51.05 -23.25
CA GLY A 223 0.74 -51.97 -22.26
C GLY A 223 0.13 -51.75 -20.88
N ALA A 224 0.01 -52.84 -20.11
CA ALA A 224 -1.02 -53.07 -19.10
C ALA A 224 -0.85 -52.42 -17.70
N ARG A 225 -2.01 -52.36 -17.04
CA ARG A 225 -2.38 -51.98 -15.67
C ARG A 225 -1.63 -52.76 -14.57
N ARG A 226 -1.30 -52.13 -13.43
CA ARG A 226 -1.42 -52.74 -12.08
C ARG A 226 -1.51 -51.69 -10.95
N THR A 227 -2.15 -52.14 -9.88
CA THR A 227 -2.83 -51.51 -8.73
C THR A 227 -1.97 -50.81 -7.66
N ALA A 228 -2.64 -49.94 -6.89
CA ALA A 228 -2.20 -49.12 -5.74
C ALA A 228 -1.73 -49.90 -4.48
N PRO A 229 -1.27 -49.19 -3.42
CA PRO A 229 -2.20 -48.89 -2.32
C PRO A 229 -2.12 -47.47 -1.72
N THR A 230 -3.22 -47.12 -1.05
CA THR A 230 -3.57 -45.96 -0.19
C THR A 230 -2.78 -45.87 1.12
N VAL A 231 -2.69 -44.65 1.70
CA VAL A 231 -2.68 -44.17 3.13
C VAL A 231 -2.12 -42.73 3.12
N ALA A 232 -2.57 -41.68 3.84
CA ALA A 232 -3.68 -41.40 4.75
C ALA A 232 -3.92 -39.87 4.76
N ALA A 233 -5.18 -39.48 4.96
CA ALA A 233 -5.58 -38.12 5.28
C ALA A 233 -5.36 -37.85 6.78
N ILE A 234 -4.75 -36.71 7.11
CA ILE A 234 -4.66 -36.21 8.48
C ILE A 234 -5.87 -35.30 8.72
N ALA A 235 -6.76 -35.76 9.59
CA ALA A 235 -7.84 -34.98 10.17
C ALA A 235 -7.38 -34.35 11.49
N HIS A 236 -7.55 -33.04 11.66
CA HIS A 236 -7.54 -32.41 12.98
C HIS A 236 -8.91 -31.82 13.33
N ARG A 237 -9.57 -32.58 14.22
CA ARG A 237 -10.62 -32.28 15.21
C ARG A 237 -11.36 -30.93 15.11
N ARG A 238 -12.66 -31.05 14.82
CA ARG A 238 -13.70 -30.22 15.42
C ARG A 238 -13.84 -30.58 16.90
N ALA A 239 -13.84 -29.57 17.78
CA ALA A 239 -14.47 -29.64 19.09
C ALA A 239 -15.72 -28.75 19.02
N GLY A 240 -16.89 -29.34 19.28
CA GLY A 240 -18.13 -28.61 19.47
C GLY A 240 -18.31 -28.21 20.93
N ALA A 241 -19.06 -27.15 21.16
CA ALA A 241 -20.28 -27.12 21.97
C ALA A 241 -20.56 -25.68 22.45
N VAL A 242 -21.81 -25.28 22.24
CA VAL A 242 -22.45 -24.03 22.64
C VAL A 242 -22.99 -24.20 24.07
N GLY A 243 -22.93 -23.16 24.90
CA GLY A 243 -23.64 -23.05 26.19
C GLY A 243 -23.52 -21.65 26.80
N PRO A 244 -24.52 -21.16 27.56
CA PRO A 244 -25.10 -19.83 27.33
C PRO A 244 -24.63 -18.69 28.26
N PHE A 245 -24.88 -17.46 27.81
CA PHE A 245 -24.81 -16.21 28.58
C PHE A 245 -25.96 -16.11 29.60
N PRO A 246 -25.74 -15.39 30.72
CA PRO A 246 -26.79 -14.60 31.37
C PRO A 246 -26.50 -13.09 31.30
N ALA A 247 -27.61 -12.34 31.32
CA ALA A 247 -27.71 -10.90 31.16
C ALA A 247 -27.39 -10.08 32.43
N ALA A 248 -27.31 -8.76 32.22
CA ALA A 248 -26.86 -7.71 33.14
C ALA A 248 -27.82 -7.35 34.30
N ALA A 249 -27.25 -6.71 35.34
CA ALA A 249 -27.59 -5.40 35.94
C ALA A 249 -27.33 -5.36 37.48
N PRO A 250 -27.48 -4.23 38.20
CA PRO A 250 -26.52 -3.12 38.34
C PRO A 250 -26.17 -2.78 39.82
N LEU A 251 -25.25 -1.83 40.05
CA LEU A 251 -25.34 -0.67 40.98
C LEU A 251 -24.03 -0.27 41.72
N LEU A 252 -23.85 1.05 41.74
CA LEU A 252 -23.32 1.92 42.82
C LEU A 252 -21.79 2.01 43.09
N VAL A 253 -21.21 3.05 42.50
CA VAL A 253 -20.35 4.11 43.10
C VAL A 253 -19.95 3.90 44.58
N THR A 254 -18.64 3.93 44.87
CA THR A 254 -18.02 4.85 45.86
C THR A 254 -16.48 4.81 45.86
N SER A 255 -15.92 6.02 45.72
CA SER A 255 -14.69 6.58 46.32
C SER A 255 -13.26 6.26 45.82
N PRO A 256 -12.39 7.30 45.66
CA PRO A 256 -11.08 7.20 45.04
C PRO A 256 -9.96 7.08 46.09
N ALA A 257 -9.57 5.85 46.46
CA ALA A 257 -8.40 5.64 47.34
C ALA A 257 -7.73 4.27 47.19
N ARG A 258 -7.84 3.61 46.02
CA ARG A 258 -7.18 2.30 45.75
C ARG A 258 -6.56 2.16 44.36
N ALA A 259 -6.30 3.27 43.66
CA ALA A 259 -5.67 3.28 42.33
C ALA A 259 -4.15 3.55 42.36
N ALA A 260 -3.46 3.11 43.41
CA ALA A 260 -2.00 3.20 43.50
C ALA A 260 -1.47 1.95 44.21
N LEU A 261 -1.43 0.81 43.48
CA LEU A 261 -0.56 -0.36 43.75
C LEU A 261 -0.74 -1.54 42.76
N ILE A 262 -1.36 -1.33 41.59
CA ILE A 262 -1.35 -2.31 40.48
C ILE A 262 -0.76 -1.60 39.26
N GLY A 263 0.54 -1.28 39.33
CA GLY A 263 1.22 -0.43 38.34
C GLY A 263 2.61 -0.90 37.90
N MET A 264 3.11 -2.06 38.34
CA MET A 264 4.46 -2.53 37.96
C MET A 264 4.57 -4.03 37.64
N GLY A 265 3.45 -4.72 37.36
CA GLY A 265 3.45 -6.19 37.18
C GLY A 265 3.18 -6.71 35.76
N SER A 266 2.98 -5.87 34.75
CA SER A 266 2.39 -6.32 33.47
C SER A 266 3.09 -5.81 32.19
N ILE A 267 4.30 -5.24 32.28
CA ILE A 267 5.07 -4.77 31.12
C ILE A 267 6.16 -5.76 30.65
N LEU A 268 6.16 -7.01 31.16
CA LEU A 268 7.20 -8.00 30.81
C LEU A 268 6.74 -9.29 30.12
N LEU A 269 5.51 -9.36 29.60
CA LEU A 269 5.02 -10.59 28.95
C LEU A 269 4.27 -10.43 27.62
N VAL A 270 4.40 -9.30 26.93
CA VAL A 270 3.86 -9.12 25.56
C VAL A 270 4.92 -8.75 24.51
N ALA A 271 6.17 -8.49 24.92
CA ALA A 271 7.25 -8.10 23.99
C ALA A 271 8.07 -9.26 23.39
N ALA A 272 7.64 -10.52 23.54
CA ALA A 272 8.44 -11.69 23.15
C ALA A 272 8.15 -12.31 21.76
N PRO A 273 7.01 -12.10 21.06
CA PRO A 273 6.85 -12.64 19.70
C PRO A 273 7.19 -11.67 18.56
N LEU A 274 7.20 -10.35 18.79
CA LEU A 274 7.34 -9.35 17.72
C LEU A 274 8.79 -9.06 17.29
N GLY A 275 9.78 -9.31 18.16
CA GLY A 275 11.19 -9.09 17.84
C GLY A 275 11.81 -10.14 16.90
N LEU A 276 11.29 -11.38 16.92
CA LEU A 276 11.84 -12.50 16.14
C LEU A 276 11.46 -12.45 14.65
N ALA A 277 10.27 -11.95 14.32
CA ALA A 277 9.82 -11.81 12.92
C ALA A 277 10.56 -10.70 12.17
N ALA A 278 10.79 -9.54 12.82
CA ALA A 278 11.54 -8.42 12.24
C ALA A 278 13.04 -8.76 12.06
N GLY A 279 13.63 -9.49 13.00
CA GLY A 279 15.04 -9.92 12.92
C GLY A 279 15.32 -10.91 11.78
N LEU A 280 14.40 -11.85 11.53
CA LEU A 280 14.52 -12.84 10.45
C LEU A 280 14.34 -12.21 9.06
N TRP A 281 13.54 -11.16 8.94
CA TRP A 281 13.36 -10.41 7.69
C TRP A 281 14.62 -9.61 7.29
N LEU A 282 15.24 -8.91 8.26
CA LEU A 282 16.49 -8.17 8.05
C LEU A 282 17.68 -9.07 7.64
N LEU A 283 17.75 -10.28 8.22
CA LEU A 283 18.80 -11.26 7.89
C LEU A 283 18.64 -11.88 6.49
N ARG A 284 17.40 -12.06 6.00
CA ARG A 284 17.14 -12.49 4.62
C ARG A 284 17.47 -11.41 3.60
N ARG A 285 17.18 -10.14 3.90
CA ARG A 285 17.48 -9.01 2.99
C ARG A 285 18.99 -8.75 2.83
N ARG A 286 19.79 -8.95 3.89
CA ARG A 286 21.27 -8.81 3.83
C ARG A 286 21.98 -9.93 3.06
N ARG A 287 21.44 -11.15 3.03
CA ARG A 287 22.06 -12.27 2.28
C ARG A 287 21.85 -12.19 0.76
N GLY A 288 20.87 -11.41 0.27
CA GLY A 288 20.59 -11.23 -1.16
C GLY A 288 21.41 -10.15 -1.88
N ARG A 289 22.17 -9.30 -1.16
CA ARG A 289 22.85 -8.10 -1.73
C ARG A 289 24.36 -8.21 -1.89
N ARG A 290 24.96 -9.40 -1.83
CA ARG A 290 26.40 -9.57 -2.12
C ARG A 290 26.63 -10.05 -3.56
N ARG A 291 26.65 -9.13 -4.53
CA ARG A 291 27.56 -9.11 -5.71
C ARG A 291 27.72 -7.66 -6.21
N PRO A 292 28.90 -7.28 -6.74
CA PRO A 292 29.39 -5.90 -6.70
C PRO A 292 28.81 -4.99 -7.79
N ALA A 293 28.71 -3.70 -7.44
CA ALA A 293 28.39 -2.60 -8.34
C ALA A 293 29.52 -2.41 -9.38
N ALA A 294 29.14 -2.26 -10.64
CA ALA A 294 29.95 -1.59 -11.65
C ALA A 294 29.52 -0.12 -11.70
N CYS A 295 30.51 0.78 -11.62
CA CYS A 295 30.35 2.22 -11.81
C CYS A 295 29.67 2.54 -13.15
N TRP A 296 28.72 3.48 -13.15
CA TRP A 296 28.75 4.79 -13.82
C TRP A 296 27.71 5.70 -13.15
#